data_AF-T0SZ92-F1
#
_entry.id   AF-T0SZ92-F1
#
_cell.length_a   1.000
_cell.length_b   1.000
_cell.length_c   1.000
_cell.angle_alpha   90.00
_cell.angle_beta   90.00
_cell.angle_gamma   90.00
#
_symmetry.space_group_name_H-M   'P 1'
#
loop_
_entity.id
_entity.type
_entity.pdbx_description
1 polymer ?
#
loop_
_entity_poly.entity_id
_entity_poly.type
_entity_poly.pdbx_seq_one_letter_code
_entity_poly.pdbx_strand_id
1 'polypeptide(L)'
;MRPILLIVLIFSSFTSFAQRKVATIVKTIHTEKVNEQKMRWRFLGGTEEDALREIFNILQKSDTASRLLVRAQSVAAMQGMTLNDVIIPGDGSLTDTTLIRKFNPKNPSMVAYESRSKVFLNRDLSVMDAVLDLAHELTHFSFRSPFNPYVGEFDVESFVASTIEGKGGEVDAYLIECRVYDEIFKKDYGAKENCESIRGTDKKFSKELTTREFYKVGPFDRDLEKELNQNGGKSAALKNLTDRQAVFISSAYGVPYPLAAVREYVSIMGRACENDKKRLAYASAAIDRSPASTSENIYSALSKGYQKRCSQVDHK
;
A
#
# COMPACT_ATOMS: atom_id res chain seq x y z
N MET A 1 -27.27 10.02 34.76
CA MET A 1 -26.53 10.10 33.48
C MET A 1 -25.05 9.95 33.79
N ARG A 2 -24.41 8.84 33.37
CA ARG A 2 -22.97 8.62 33.54
C ARG A 2 -22.27 8.91 32.20
N PRO A 3 -21.07 9.51 32.20
CA PRO A 3 -20.41 9.91 30.96
C PRO A 3 -19.99 8.67 30.16
N ILE A 4 -20.22 8.73 28.85
CA ILE A 4 -19.78 7.72 27.88
C ILE A 4 -18.28 7.91 27.70
N LEU A 5 -17.47 6.97 28.20
CA LEU A 5 -16.03 6.94 27.95
C LEU A 5 -15.81 6.37 26.54
N LEU A 6 -15.62 7.26 25.55
CA LEU A 6 -15.33 6.91 24.16
C LEU A 6 -13.82 6.59 24.06
N ILE A 7 -13.44 5.32 24.15
CA ILE A 7 -12.05 4.93 23.94
C ILE A 7 -11.82 4.79 22.42
N VAL A 8 -11.27 5.84 21.81
CA VAL A 8 -10.76 5.80 20.44
C VAL A 8 -9.29 5.41 20.51
N LEU A 9 -8.94 4.19 20.11
CA LEU A 9 -7.55 3.81 19.91
C LEU A 9 -7.09 4.37 18.56
N ILE A 10 -6.57 5.59 18.56
CA ILE A 10 -5.86 6.19 17.41
C ILE A 10 -4.40 5.83 17.56
N PHE A 11 -3.91 4.90 16.75
CA PHE A 11 -2.48 4.69 16.59
C PHE A 11 -2.05 5.32 15.27
N SER A 12 -1.41 6.48 15.37
CA SER A 12 -0.63 7.09 14.29
C SER A 12 0.73 6.40 14.22
N SER A 13 1.08 5.89 13.04
CA SER A 13 2.38 5.25 12.81
C SER A 13 3.45 6.30 12.56
N PHE A 14 4.46 6.38 13.44
CA PHE A 14 5.83 6.69 13.02
C PHE A 14 6.66 5.43 13.30
N THR A 15 7.03 4.71 12.24
CA THR A 15 8.10 3.71 12.31
C THR A 15 9.12 4.07 11.25
N SER A 16 10.16 4.78 11.67
CA SER A 16 11.39 4.97 10.91
C SER A 16 12.11 3.62 10.83
N PHE A 17 11.89 2.87 9.76
CA PHE A 17 12.66 1.66 9.49
C PHE A 17 14.05 2.06 8.99
N ALA A 18 15.09 1.73 9.76
CA ALA A 18 16.47 2.01 9.38
C ALA A 18 16.82 1.28 8.07
N GLN A 19 17.01 2.02 6.99
CA GLN A 19 17.48 1.52 5.71
C GLN A 19 18.89 0.93 5.87
N ARG A 20 19.04 -0.39 5.69
CA ARG A 20 20.34 -1.04 5.56
C ARG A 20 20.84 -0.78 4.13
N LYS A 21 21.86 0.06 3.97
CA LYS A 21 22.50 0.34 2.67
C LYS A 21 23.14 -0.95 2.12
N VAL A 22 22.47 -1.59 1.16
CA VAL A 22 23.11 -2.54 0.25
C VAL A 22 23.59 -1.74 -0.95
N ALA A 23 24.91 -1.57 -1.05
CA ALA A 23 25.56 -0.99 -2.21
C ALA A 23 25.57 -2.04 -3.33
N THR A 24 24.55 -2.00 -4.17
CA THR A 24 24.58 -2.58 -5.52
C THR A 24 23.94 -1.51 -6.41
N ILE A 25 24.45 -1.33 -7.63
CA ILE A 25 23.90 -0.39 -8.60
C ILE A 25 22.51 -0.90 -9.00
N VAL A 26 21.54 -0.61 -8.15
CA VAL A 26 20.13 -0.93 -8.31
C VAL A 26 19.51 0.37 -8.77
N LYS A 27 19.02 0.41 -10.01
CA LYS A 27 18.05 1.40 -10.44
C LYS A 27 16.77 1.12 -9.66
N THR A 28 16.70 1.55 -8.40
CA THR A 28 15.41 1.79 -7.74
C THR A 28 14.65 2.77 -8.63
N ILE A 29 13.33 2.64 -8.72
CA ILE A 29 12.47 3.58 -9.48
C ILE A 29 12.75 5.06 -9.10
N HIS A 30 13.40 5.29 -7.95
CA HIS A 30 13.73 6.59 -7.38
C HIS A 30 15.23 6.94 -7.25
N THR A 31 16.17 6.23 -7.88
CA THR A 31 17.57 6.68 -7.83
C THR A 31 18.21 6.72 -9.21
N GLU A 32 17.93 7.80 -9.94
CA GLU A 32 18.86 8.32 -10.93
C GLU A 32 19.57 9.58 -10.41
N LYS A 33 20.83 9.67 -10.81
CA LYS A 33 21.87 10.58 -10.32
C LYS A 33 21.38 12.02 -10.22
N VAL A 34 21.75 12.66 -9.11
CA VAL A 34 21.69 14.10 -8.87
C VAL A 34 22.19 14.84 -10.10
N ASN A 35 21.26 15.23 -10.97
CA ASN A 35 21.52 16.20 -12.00
C ASN A 35 21.05 17.53 -11.42
N GLU A 36 22.02 18.42 -11.23
CA GLU A 36 21.84 19.78 -10.78
C GLU A 36 20.75 20.44 -11.65
N GLN A 37 19.78 21.13 -11.02
CA GLN A 37 18.69 21.93 -11.65
C GLN A 37 17.31 21.27 -11.88
N LYS A 38 16.75 20.56 -10.89
CA LYS A 38 15.28 20.54 -10.75
C LYS A 38 14.86 21.08 -9.40
N MET A 39 14.15 22.21 -9.43
CA MET A 39 13.49 22.77 -8.25
C MET A 39 12.66 21.66 -7.56
N ARG A 40 12.78 21.54 -6.23
CA ARG A 40 11.92 20.61 -5.47
C ARG A 40 10.49 21.14 -5.52
N TRP A 41 9.52 20.24 -5.63
CA TRP A 41 8.13 20.65 -5.82
C TRP A 41 7.59 21.51 -4.68
N ARG A 42 8.05 21.29 -3.43
CA ARG A 42 7.65 22.08 -2.26
C ARG A 42 7.98 23.58 -2.36
N PHE A 43 8.83 23.97 -3.31
CA PHE A 43 9.21 25.36 -3.56
C PHE A 43 8.44 25.99 -4.73
N LEU A 44 7.44 25.31 -5.31
CA LEU A 44 6.59 25.87 -6.36
C LEU A 44 5.64 26.98 -5.86
N GLY A 45 5.40 27.05 -4.56
CA GLY A 45 4.51 28.03 -3.93
C GLY A 45 5.08 28.61 -2.64
N GLY A 46 4.33 29.54 -2.04
CA GLY A 46 4.68 30.13 -0.74
C GLY A 46 4.49 29.17 0.43
N THR A 47 3.64 28.15 0.26
CA THR A 47 3.34 27.11 1.24
C THR A 47 3.30 25.73 0.57
N GLU A 48 3.34 24.64 1.35
CA GLU A 48 3.19 23.28 0.80
C GLU A 48 1.81 23.07 0.16
N GLU A 49 0.77 23.73 0.67
CA GLU A 49 -0.57 23.69 0.08
C GLU A 49 -0.61 24.39 -1.29
N ASP A 50 0.03 25.55 -1.41
CA ASP A 50 0.15 26.23 -2.71
C ASP A 50 0.99 25.42 -3.70
N ALA A 51 2.08 24.80 -3.23
CA ALA A 51 2.89 23.90 -4.04
C ALA A 51 2.10 22.68 -4.52
N LEU A 52 1.25 22.08 -3.68
CA LEU A 52 0.35 21.00 -4.08
C LEU A 52 -0.67 21.47 -5.12
N ARG A 53 -1.19 22.69 -4.99
CA ARG A 53 -2.10 23.28 -5.99
C ARG A 53 -1.42 23.39 -7.36
N GLU A 54 -0.16 23.81 -7.40
CA GLU A 54 0.61 23.83 -8.65
C GLU A 54 0.84 22.42 -9.23
N ILE A 55 1.08 21.41 -8.38
CA ILE A 55 1.16 20.02 -8.83
C ILE A 55 -0.17 19.57 -9.44
N PHE A 56 -1.33 19.92 -8.86
CA PHE A 56 -2.64 19.64 -9.46
C PHE A 56 -2.82 20.34 -10.80
N ASN A 57 -2.42 21.60 -10.92
CA ASN A 57 -2.49 22.34 -12.19
C ASN A 57 -1.66 21.65 -13.28
N ILE A 58 -0.50 21.09 -12.94
CA ILE A 58 0.32 20.31 -13.88
C ILE A 58 -0.39 19.00 -14.25
N LEU A 59 -0.87 18.24 -13.27
CA LEU A 59 -1.60 16.99 -13.49
C LEU A 59 -2.84 17.18 -14.38
N GLN A 60 -3.56 18.29 -14.24
CA GLN A 60 -4.74 18.60 -15.05
C GLN A 60 -4.44 18.77 -16.55
N LYS A 61 -3.17 18.96 -16.94
CA LYS A 61 -2.76 18.99 -18.36
C LYS A 61 -2.82 17.61 -19.03
N SER A 62 -2.87 16.54 -18.25
CA SER A 62 -3.04 15.15 -18.71
C SER A 62 -4.50 14.75 -18.58
N ASP A 63 -5.10 14.26 -19.67
CA ASP A 63 -6.44 13.69 -19.67
C ASP A 63 -6.56 12.51 -18.69
N THR A 64 -5.51 11.69 -18.62
CA THR A 64 -5.44 10.55 -17.71
C THR A 64 -5.42 11.00 -16.26
N ALA A 65 -4.53 11.93 -15.89
CA ALA A 65 -4.44 12.45 -14.53
C ALA A 65 -5.65 13.30 -14.13
N SER A 66 -6.25 14.07 -15.05
CA SER A 66 -7.46 14.84 -14.80
C SER A 66 -8.63 13.93 -14.37
N ARG A 67 -8.86 12.82 -15.08
CA ARG A 67 -9.87 11.82 -14.68
C ARG A 67 -9.52 11.15 -13.35
N LEU A 68 -8.24 10.90 -13.09
CA LEU A 68 -7.78 10.34 -11.82
C LEU A 68 -8.07 11.30 -10.65
N LEU A 69 -7.81 12.61 -10.80
CA LEU A 69 -8.08 13.62 -9.79
C LEU A 69 -9.58 13.70 -9.46
N VAL A 70 -10.45 13.69 -10.47
CA VAL A 70 -11.91 13.66 -10.26
C VAL A 70 -12.34 12.41 -9.47
N ARG A 71 -11.76 11.25 -9.80
CA ARG A 71 -12.04 10.02 -9.08
C ARG A 71 -11.53 10.08 -7.63
N ALA A 72 -10.30 10.55 -7.41
CA ALA A 72 -9.73 10.70 -6.09
C ALA A 72 -10.55 11.67 -5.23
N GLN A 73 -11.01 12.78 -5.78
CA GLN A 73 -11.92 13.71 -5.10
C GLN A 73 -13.23 13.01 -4.68
N SER A 74 -13.82 12.20 -5.56
CA SER A 74 -15.01 11.41 -5.22
C SER A 74 -14.74 10.41 -4.08
N VAL A 75 -13.56 9.76 -4.06
CA VAL A 75 -13.18 8.84 -2.98
C VAL A 75 -12.95 9.57 -1.65
N ALA A 76 -12.28 10.72 -1.67
CA ALA A 76 -12.11 11.56 -0.49
C ALA A 76 -13.46 12.04 0.07
N ALA A 77 -14.38 12.48 -0.79
CA ALA A 77 -15.71 12.94 -0.40
C ALA A 77 -16.54 11.83 0.27
N MET A 78 -16.43 10.57 -0.18
CA MET A 78 -17.06 9.42 0.49
C MET A 78 -16.54 9.22 1.92
N GLN A 79 -15.34 9.69 2.24
CA GLN A 79 -14.75 9.65 3.58
C GLN A 79 -15.01 10.95 4.37
N GLY A 80 -15.80 11.89 3.84
CA GLY A 80 -16.05 13.20 4.44
C GLY A 80 -14.84 14.12 4.42
N MET A 81 -13.91 13.91 3.47
CA MET A 81 -12.66 14.65 3.32
C MET A 81 -12.59 15.33 1.95
N THR A 82 -11.78 16.39 1.85
CA THR A 82 -11.33 16.93 0.57
C THR A 82 -10.06 16.22 0.11
N LEU A 83 -9.64 16.45 -1.14
CA LEU A 83 -8.40 15.87 -1.64
C LEU A 83 -7.16 16.42 -0.89
N ASN A 84 -7.19 17.70 -0.48
CA ASN A 84 -6.13 18.32 0.31
C ASN A 84 -6.01 17.70 1.71
N ASP A 85 -7.12 17.23 2.29
CA ASP A 85 -7.09 16.55 3.59
C ASP A 85 -6.42 15.17 3.50
N VAL A 86 -6.44 14.55 2.32
CA VAL A 86 -5.92 13.19 2.09
C VAL A 86 -4.45 13.19 1.72
N ILE A 87 -4.00 14.19 0.95
CA ILE A 87 -2.62 14.28 0.45
C ILE A 87 -1.76 15.05 1.44
N ILE A 88 -0.73 14.41 1.96
CA ILE A 88 0.14 14.92 3.01
C ILE A 88 1.58 14.92 2.51
N PRO A 89 2.30 16.05 2.57
CA PRO A 89 3.73 16.04 2.28
C PRO A 89 4.48 15.19 3.32
N GLY A 90 5.38 14.31 2.87
CA GLY A 90 6.06 13.32 3.70
C GLY A 90 7.53 13.14 3.32
N ASP A 91 8.21 12.22 4.01
CA ASP A 91 9.62 11.86 3.75
C ASP A 91 9.75 10.77 2.67
N GLY A 92 8.61 10.19 2.25
CA GLY A 92 8.48 9.20 1.19
C GLY A 92 7.11 9.31 0.53
N SER A 93 6.99 8.78 -0.69
CA SER A 93 5.71 8.65 -1.39
C SER A 93 5.11 7.29 -1.06
N LEU A 94 3.88 7.26 -0.54
CA LEU A 94 3.14 6.03 -0.27
C LEU A 94 1.66 6.31 0.02
N THR A 95 0.80 5.38 -0.35
CA THR A 95 -0.62 5.37 0.05
C THR A 95 -0.80 4.45 1.25
N ASP A 96 -0.93 5.04 2.44
CA ASP A 96 -1.14 4.29 3.68
C ASP A 96 -2.63 4.03 3.86
N THR A 97 -3.00 2.76 4.02
CA THR A 97 -4.40 2.35 4.27
C THR A 97 -4.53 1.77 5.66
N THR A 98 -5.27 2.48 6.51
CA THR A 98 -5.59 2.06 7.86
C THR A 98 -6.93 1.35 7.88
N LEU A 99 -6.95 0.11 8.37
CA LEU A 99 -8.19 -0.61 8.70
C LEU A 99 -8.57 -0.34 10.16
N ILE A 100 -9.59 0.49 10.36
CA ILE A 100 -10.17 0.78 11.66
C ILE A 100 -11.19 -0.31 11.99
N ARG A 101 -10.98 -0.94 13.15
CA ARG A 101 -11.88 -1.96 13.70
C ARG A 101 -12.60 -1.40 14.91
N LYS A 102 -13.93 -1.28 14.84
CA LYS A 102 -14.79 -0.77 15.92
C LYS A 102 -15.56 -1.92 16.54
N PHE A 103 -15.44 -2.07 17.85
CA PHE A 103 -16.18 -3.07 18.63
C PHE A 103 -17.36 -2.42 19.34
N ASN A 104 -18.47 -3.13 19.46
CA ASN A 104 -19.54 -2.71 20.37
C ASN A 104 -19.13 -3.04 21.82
N PRO A 105 -19.05 -2.04 22.72
CA PRO A 105 -18.64 -2.26 24.12
C PRO A 105 -19.57 -3.21 24.88
N LYS A 106 -20.84 -3.30 24.48
CA LYS A 106 -21.85 -4.18 25.10
C LYS A 106 -21.93 -5.55 24.44
N ASN A 107 -21.39 -5.70 23.23
CA ASN A 107 -21.35 -6.97 22.52
C ASN A 107 -20.04 -7.06 21.70
N PRO A 108 -18.95 -7.55 22.31
CA PRO A 108 -17.64 -7.61 21.66
C PRO A 108 -17.63 -8.46 20.38
N SER A 109 -18.61 -9.33 20.15
CA SER A 109 -18.74 -10.12 18.92
C SER A 109 -19.17 -9.29 17.70
N MET A 110 -19.82 -8.14 17.92
CA MET A 110 -20.19 -7.20 16.85
C MET A 110 -19.00 -6.30 16.52
N VAL A 111 -18.49 -6.46 15.30
CA VAL A 111 -17.34 -5.73 14.78
C VAL A 111 -17.74 -4.99 13.50
N ALA A 112 -17.48 -3.69 13.45
CA ALA A 112 -17.55 -2.89 12.24
C ALA A 112 -16.13 -2.59 11.74
N TYR A 113 -15.95 -2.62 10.42
CA TYR A 113 -14.70 -2.30 9.76
C TYR A 113 -14.88 -1.03 8.93
N GLU A 114 -13.91 -0.12 9.03
CA GLU A 114 -13.85 1.11 8.27
C GLU A 114 -12.43 1.27 7.76
N SER A 115 -12.24 1.50 6.46
CA SER A 115 -10.93 1.75 5.88
C SER A 115 -10.77 3.23 5.59
N ARG A 116 -9.62 3.78 5.95
CA ARG A 116 -9.23 5.16 5.63
C ARG A 116 -7.84 5.15 5.04
N SER A 117 -7.63 5.96 4.01
CA SER A 117 -6.34 6.02 3.33
C SER A 117 -5.83 7.46 3.29
N LYS A 118 -4.51 7.61 3.43
CA LYS A 118 -3.78 8.87 3.25
C LYS A 118 -2.75 8.68 2.16
N VAL A 119 -2.51 9.72 1.38
CA VAL A 119 -1.50 9.73 0.32
C VAL A 119 -0.36 10.60 0.80
N PHE A 120 0.83 10.03 0.95
CA PHE A 120 2.03 10.78 1.25
C PHE A 120 2.79 11.07 -0.04
N LEU A 121 3.28 12.30 -0.19
CA LEU A 121 4.12 12.72 -1.30
C LEU A 121 5.50 13.17 -0.79
N ASN A 122 6.57 12.58 -1.29
CA ASN A 122 7.92 12.89 -0.82
C ASN A 122 8.32 14.35 -1.14
N ARG A 123 8.64 15.13 -0.10
CA ARG A 123 9.06 16.54 -0.18
C ARG A 123 10.31 16.82 -1.00
N ASP A 124 11.16 15.82 -1.16
CA ASP A 124 12.48 15.97 -1.76
C ASP A 124 12.51 15.65 -3.27
N LEU A 125 11.37 15.27 -3.84
CA LEU A 125 11.23 15.02 -5.27
C LEU A 125 11.35 16.29 -6.11
N SER A 126 11.86 16.12 -7.32
CA SER A 126 11.72 17.11 -8.37
C SER A 126 10.25 17.33 -8.72
N VAL A 127 9.90 18.47 -9.34
CA VAL A 127 8.52 18.72 -9.81
C VAL A 127 7.98 17.57 -10.67
N MET A 128 8.78 17.09 -11.62
CA MET A 128 8.37 16.02 -12.53
C MET A 128 8.12 14.73 -11.77
N ASP A 129 9.04 14.32 -10.90
CA ASP A 129 8.90 13.08 -10.15
C ASP A 129 7.74 13.17 -9.16
N ALA A 130 7.52 14.33 -8.54
CA ALA A 130 6.38 14.56 -7.65
C ALA A 130 5.02 14.45 -8.38
N VAL A 131 4.94 14.93 -9.62
CA VAL A 131 3.73 14.79 -10.45
C VAL A 131 3.46 13.31 -10.75
N LEU A 132 4.49 12.56 -11.15
CA LEU A 132 4.38 11.15 -11.50
C LEU A 132 4.07 10.27 -10.27
N ASP A 133 4.81 10.46 -9.18
CA ASP A 133 4.56 9.78 -7.91
C ASP A 133 3.16 10.08 -7.39
N LEU A 134 2.69 11.34 -7.46
CA LEU A 134 1.33 11.64 -7.02
C LEU A 134 0.27 10.93 -7.88
N ALA A 135 0.47 10.84 -9.19
CA ALA A 135 -0.43 10.06 -10.05
C ALA A 135 -0.41 8.55 -9.72
N HIS A 136 0.77 8.02 -9.38
CA HIS A 136 0.94 6.65 -8.91
C HIS A 136 0.13 6.42 -7.62
N GLU A 137 0.37 7.24 -6.59
CA GLU A 137 -0.29 7.08 -5.30
C GLU A 137 -1.80 7.34 -5.35
N LEU A 138 -2.24 8.32 -6.14
CA LEU A 138 -3.67 8.55 -6.35
C LEU A 138 -4.35 7.38 -7.04
N THR A 139 -3.64 6.57 -7.83
CA THR A 139 -4.17 5.33 -8.40
C THR A 139 -4.48 4.31 -7.32
N HIS A 140 -3.54 4.08 -6.40
CA HIS A 140 -3.78 3.22 -5.24
C HIS A 140 -4.97 3.73 -4.42
N PHE A 141 -4.95 5.02 -4.05
CA PHE A 141 -6.02 5.64 -3.28
C PHE A 141 -7.41 5.51 -3.93
N SER A 142 -7.48 5.68 -5.25
CA SER A 142 -8.75 5.76 -5.98
C SER A 142 -9.39 4.40 -6.29
N PHE A 143 -8.56 3.36 -6.42
CA PHE A 143 -8.97 2.10 -7.03
C PHE A 143 -8.66 0.86 -6.21
N ARG A 144 -7.66 0.90 -5.30
CA ARG A 144 -7.29 -0.27 -4.49
C ARG A 144 -8.46 -0.62 -3.58
N SER A 145 -8.83 -1.90 -3.60
CA SER A 145 -9.84 -2.40 -2.68
C SER A 145 -9.23 -2.53 -1.28
N PRO A 146 -9.95 -2.13 -0.21
CA PRO A 146 -9.47 -2.30 1.15
C PRO A 146 -9.17 -3.77 1.44
N PHE A 147 -7.97 -4.07 1.93
CA PHE A 147 -7.68 -5.39 2.48
C PHE A 147 -8.33 -5.52 3.87
N ASN A 148 -8.72 -6.74 4.22
CA ASN A 148 -9.24 -7.02 5.55
C ASN A 148 -8.77 -8.40 6.02
N PRO A 149 -7.75 -8.48 6.90
CA PRO A 149 -7.18 -9.74 7.35
C PRO A 149 -8.15 -10.53 8.25
N TYR A 150 -9.32 -9.99 8.58
CA TYR A 150 -10.31 -10.61 9.47
C TYR A 150 -11.46 -11.32 8.73
N VAL A 151 -11.61 -11.13 7.42
CA VAL A 151 -12.71 -11.70 6.62
C VAL A 151 -12.18 -12.44 5.39
N GLY A 152 -12.85 -13.54 5.01
CA GLY A 152 -12.49 -14.34 3.84
C GLY A 152 -11.22 -15.17 4.00
N GLU A 153 -10.74 -15.68 2.87
CA GLU A 153 -9.41 -16.30 2.71
C GLU A 153 -8.40 -15.18 2.43
N PHE A 154 -7.73 -14.71 3.49
CA PHE A 154 -6.64 -13.74 3.39
C PHE A 154 -5.32 -14.50 3.47
N ASP A 155 -4.89 -15.05 2.34
CA ASP A 155 -3.63 -15.78 2.21
C ASP A 155 -2.56 -14.93 1.50
N VAL A 156 -1.30 -15.33 1.67
CA VAL A 156 -0.15 -14.57 1.17
C VAL A 156 -0.09 -14.53 -0.37
N GLU A 157 -0.53 -15.58 -1.06
CA GLU A 157 -0.45 -15.68 -2.52
C GLU A 157 -1.47 -14.73 -3.16
N SER A 158 -2.72 -14.77 -2.68
CA SER A 158 -3.79 -13.86 -3.08
C SER A 158 -3.44 -12.41 -2.73
N PHE A 159 -2.80 -12.16 -1.59
CA PHE A 159 -2.38 -10.81 -1.22
C PHE A 159 -1.28 -10.27 -2.15
N VAL A 160 -0.27 -11.08 -2.49
CA VAL A 160 0.78 -10.70 -3.44
C VAL A 160 0.18 -10.40 -4.80
N ALA A 161 -0.66 -11.30 -5.32
CA ALA A 161 -1.31 -11.12 -6.62
C ALA A 161 -2.21 -9.87 -6.64
N SER A 162 -3.00 -9.64 -5.58
CA SER A 162 -3.86 -8.47 -5.46
C SER A 162 -3.07 -7.16 -5.35
N THR A 163 -1.93 -7.16 -4.65
CA THR A 163 -1.08 -5.98 -4.52
C THR A 163 -0.44 -5.59 -5.85
N ILE A 164 -0.01 -6.58 -6.64
CA ILE A 164 0.64 -6.32 -7.94
C ILE A 164 -0.39 -6.08 -9.05
N GLU A 165 -1.31 -7.03 -9.26
CA GLU A 165 -2.18 -7.10 -10.45
C GLU A 165 -3.61 -6.62 -10.20
N GLY A 166 -4.00 -6.56 -8.92
CA GLY A 166 -5.33 -6.15 -8.51
C GLY A 166 -5.68 -4.76 -9.00
N LYS A 167 -6.98 -4.45 -9.02
CA LYS A 167 -7.45 -3.12 -9.44
C LYS A 167 -6.84 -2.06 -8.53
N GLY A 168 -6.12 -1.11 -9.11
CA GLY A 168 -5.37 -0.09 -8.37
C GLY A 168 -4.12 -0.63 -7.65
N GLY A 169 -3.64 -1.81 -8.01
CA GLY A 169 -2.34 -2.34 -7.62
C GLY A 169 -1.19 -1.70 -8.42
N GLU A 170 0.03 -2.19 -8.18
CA GLU A 170 1.27 -1.65 -8.74
C GLU A 170 1.27 -1.57 -10.28
N VAL A 171 0.73 -2.59 -10.94
CA VAL A 171 0.65 -2.63 -12.41
C VAL A 171 -0.23 -1.50 -12.94
N ASP A 172 -1.40 -1.28 -12.34
CA ASP A 172 -2.31 -0.21 -12.76
C ASP A 172 -1.72 1.17 -12.46
N ALA A 173 -1.08 1.34 -11.30
CA ALA A 173 -0.44 2.59 -10.89
C ALA A 173 0.72 2.97 -11.82
N TYR A 174 1.59 2.01 -12.14
CA TYR A 174 2.72 2.23 -13.05
C TYR A 174 2.27 2.50 -14.49
N LEU A 175 1.21 1.84 -14.97
CA LEU A 175 0.62 2.15 -16.27
C LEU A 175 0.07 3.58 -16.33
N ILE A 176 -0.57 4.04 -15.27
CA ILE A 176 -1.06 5.42 -15.17
C ILE A 176 0.11 6.40 -15.12
N GLU A 177 1.13 6.14 -14.30
CA GLU A 177 2.36 6.94 -14.23
C GLU A 177 2.99 7.14 -15.63
N CYS A 178 3.19 6.05 -16.38
CA CYS A 178 3.76 6.12 -17.72
C CYS A 178 2.86 6.85 -18.74
N ARG A 179 1.54 6.76 -18.61
CA ARG A 179 0.61 7.55 -19.45
C ARG A 179 0.69 9.03 -19.14
N VAL A 180 0.72 9.39 -17.86
CA VAL A 180 0.86 10.79 -17.42
C VAL A 180 2.21 11.34 -17.88
N TYR A 181 3.29 10.55 -17.82
CA TYR A 181 4.58 10.93 -18.37
C TYR A 181 4.52 11.21 -19.87
N ASP A 182 3.92 10.30 -20.65
CA ASP A 182 3.74 10.47 -22.09
C ASP A 182 2.94 11.73 -22.45
N GLU A 183 1.87 12.00 -21.70
CA GLU A 183 0.96 13.11 -21.95
C GLU A 183 1.55 14.48 -21.59
N ILE A 184 2.39 14.56 -20.54
CA ILE A 184 2.92 15.83 -20.03
C ILE A 184 4.37 16.08 -20.44
N PHE A 185 5.25 15.07 -20.32
CA PHE A 185 6.70 15.28 -20.27
C PHE A 185 7.46 14.70 -21.46
N LYS A 186 6.93 13.68 -22.15
CA LYS A 186 7.68 12.98 -23.22
C LYS A 186 8.11 13.88 -24.37
N LYS A 187 7.36 14.92 -24.69
CA LYS A 187 7.72 15.88 -25.74
C LYS A 187 9.01 16.64 -25.40
N ASP A 188 9.21 16.98 -24.14
CA ASP A 188 10.30 17.84 -23.69
C ASP A 188 11.52 17.04 -23.20
N TYR A 189 11.30 15.83 -22.68
CA TYR A 189 12.34 14.99 -22.07
C TYR A 189 12.62 13.69 -22.82
N GLY A 190 11.88 13.40 -23.88
CA GLY A 190 12.00 12.15 -24.63
C GLY A 190 11.38 10.95 -23.91
N ALA A 191 11.65 9.75 -24.42
CA ALA A 191 11.10 8.51 -23.89
C ALA A 191 11.83 8.06 -22.61
N LYS A 192 11.08 7.63 -21.59
CA LYS A 192 11.61 7.03 -20.35
C LYS A 192 11.82 5.53 -20.59
N GLU A 193 13.05 5.02 -20.43
CA GLU A 193 13.41 3.61 -20.71
C GLU A 193 12.44 2.61 -20.07
N ASN A 194 12.12 2.80 -18.78
CA ASN A 194 11.24 1.90 -18.04
C ASN A 194 9.76 1.96 -18.48
N CYS A 195 9.33 3.03 -19.15
CA CYS A 195 7.99 3.09 -19.75
C CYS A 195 7.97 2.47 -21.15
N GLU A 196 9.10 2.49 -21.86
CA GLU A 196 9.23 1.83 -23.16
C GLU A 196 9.32 0.29 -23.02
N SER A 197 9.90 -0.22 -21.92
CA SER A 197 10.02 -1.66 -21.68
C SER A 197 8.67 -2.39 -21.52
N ILE A 198 7.60 -1.66 -21.22
CA ILE A 198 6.25 -2.20 -21.04
C ILE A 198 5.31 -1.95 -22.22
N ARG A 199 5.84 -1.45 -23.35
CA ARG A 199 5.08 -1.30 -24.59
C ARG A 199 5.03 -2.59 -25.38
N GLY A 200 3.85 -2.91 -25.92
CA GLY A 200 3.66 -3.96 -26.90
C GLY A 200 4.24 -3.60 -28.27
N THR A 201 4.17 -4.55 -29.19
CA THR A 201 4.59 -4.37 -30.59
C THR A 201 3.78 -3.29 -31.32
N ASP A 202 2.56 -3.01 -30.85
CA ASP A 202 1.68 -1.93 -31.32
C ASP A 202 2.01 -0.56 -30.71
N LYS A 203 3.10 -0.45 -29.94
CA LYS A 203 3.56 0.73 -29.19
C LYS A 203 2.58 1.20 -28.10
N LYS A 204 1.56 0.42 -27.76
CA LYS A 204 0.67 0.71 -26.63
C LYS A 204 1.21 0.07 -25.36
N PHE A 205 0.89 0.66 -24.22
CA PHE A 205 1.24 0.06 -22.93
C PHE A 205 0.46 -1.26 -22.75
N SER A 206 1.17 -2.35 -22.42
CA SER A 206 0.57 -3.66 -22.19
C SER A 206 0.55 -3.98 -20.70
N LYS A 207 -0.63 -4.33 -20.19
CA LYS A 207 -0.81 -4.77 -18.80
C LYS A 207 -0.08 -6.08 -18.56
N GLU A 208 -0.09 -6.99 -19.53
CA GLU A 208 0.56 -8.29 -19.45
C GLU A 208 2.08 -8.17 -19.37
N LEU A 209 2.68 -7.31 -20.22
CA LEU A 209 4.13 -7.05 -20.15
C LEU A 209 4.51 -6.39 -18.83
N THR A 210 3.76 -5.37 -18.41
CA THR A 210 3.96 -4.70 -17.12
C THR A 210 3.90 -5.70 -15.98
N THR A 211 2.90 -6.57 -15.96
CA THR A 211 2.75 -7.63 -14.94
C THR A 211 3.99 -8.51 -14.89
N ARG A 212 4.47 -9.02 -16.04
CA ARG A 212 5.68 -9.87 -16.07
C ARG A 212 6.91 -9.16 -15.53
N GLU A 213 7.08 -7.87 -15.78
CA GLU A 213 8.19 -7.09 -15.24
C GLU A 213 8.13 -6.98 -13.72
N PHE A 214 6.94 -6.78 -13.13
CA PHE A 214 6.76 -6.73 -11.67
C PHE A 214 7.06 -8.06 -10.97
N TYR A 215 6.92 -9.20 -11.65
CA TYR A 215 7.23 -10.52 -11.10
C TYR A 215 8.68 -10.99 -11.26
N LYS A 216 9.57 -10.14 -11.78
CA LYS A 216 11.01 -10.40 -11.77
C LYS A 216 11.57 -10.20 -10.37
N VAL A 217 12.32 -11.16 -9.85
CA VAL A 217 12.88 -11.10 -8.48
C VAL A 217 14.40 -11.19 -8.40
N GLY A 218 15.07 -11.62 -9.47
CA GLY A 218 16.53 -11.62 -9.54
C GLY A 218 17.16 -12.41 -8.40
N PRO A 219 18.19 -11.86 -7.72
CA PRO A 219 18.90 -12.56 -6.64
C PRO A 219 18.04 -12.81 -5.39
N PHE A 220 16.85 -12.21 -5.30
CA PHE A 220 15.94 -12.36 -4.16
C PHE A 220 15.05 -13.61 -4.24
N ASP A 221 15.17 -14.41 -5.30
CA ASP A 221 14.32 -15.60 -5.51
C ASP A 221 14.31 -16.56 -4.30
N ARG A 222 15.49 -16.86 -3.74
CA ARG A 222 15.62 -17.71 -2.55
C ARG A 222 15.00 -17.10 -1.30
N ASP A 223 15.13 -15.78 -1.13
CA ASP A 223 14.53 -15.08 0.02
C ASP A 223 13.01 -15.07 -0.10
N LEU A 224 12.49 -14.86 -1.32
CA LEU A 224 11.07 -14.93 -1.60
C LEU A 224 10.51 -16.32 -1.32
N GLU A 225 11.13 -17.37 -1.85
CA GLU A 225 10.68 -18.75 -1.62
C GLU A 225 10.66 -19.08 -0.12
N LYS A 226 11.71 -18.69 0.61
CA LYS A 226 11.78 -18.88 2.05
C LYS A 226 10.68 -18.12 2.79
N GLU A 227 10.48 -16.84 2.51
CA GLU A 227 9.47 -16.01 3.20
C GLU A 227 8.04 -16.44 2.84
N LEU A 228 7.77 -16.87 1.60
CA LEU A 228 6.47 -17.44 1.20
C LEU A 228 6.18 -18.74 1.96
N ASN A 229 7.12 -19.69 1.93
CA ASN A 229 6.96 -20.98 2.59
C ASN A 229 6.74 -20.84 4.11
N GLN A 230 7.41 -19.88 4.74
CA GLN A 230 7.22 -19.56 6.17
C GLN A 230 5.81 -19.05 6.49
N ASN A 231 5.08 -18.53 5.51
CA ASN A 231 3.74 -17.94 5.67
C ASN A 231 2.66 -18.75 4.93
N GLY A 232 2.93 -20.04 4.65
CA GLY A 232 1.96 -20.98 4.08
C GLY A 232 1.76 -20.86 2.57
N GLY A 233 2.49 -19.99 1.89
CA GLY A 233 2.43 -19.83 0.43
C GLY A 233 3.50 -20.64 -0.31
N LYS A 234 3.41 -20.66 -1.64
CA LYS A 234 4.33 -21.34 -2.55
C LYS A 234 4.64 -20.45 -3.74
N SER A 235 5.91 -20.36 -4.12
CA SER A 235 6.36 -19.63 -5.31
C SER A 235 5.64 -20.07 -6.60
N ALA A 236 5.34 -21.37 -6.72
CA ALA A 236 4.63 -21.95 -7.85
C ALA A 236 3.21 -21.42 -8.08
N ALA A 237 2.58 -20.81 -7.06
CA ALA A 237 1.27 -20.16 -7.21
C ALA A 237 1.36 -18.81 -7.93
N LEU A 238 2.54 -18.19 -7.95
CA LEU A 238 2.81 -16.90 -8.59
C LEU A 238 3.20 -17.11 -10.07
N LYS A 239 2.20 -17.19 -10.95
CA LYS A 239 2.34 -17.64 -12.36
C LYS A 239 3.40 -16.91 -13.20
N ASN A 240 3.71 -15.65 -12.88
CA ASN A 240 4.64 -14.84 -13.67
C ASN A 240 6.04 -14.72 -13.03
N LEU A 241 6.28 -15.40 -11.92
CA LEU A 241 7.54 -15.30 -11.17
C LEU A 241 8.74 -15.74 -12.02
N THR A 242 9.79 -14.93 -12.04
CA THR A 242 11.05 -15.28 -12.71
C THR A 242 12.27 -14.79 -11.92
N ASP A 243 13.36 -15.53 -12.02
CA ASP A 243 14.68 -15.21 -11.46
C ASP A 243 15.45 -14.14 -12.25
N ARG A 244 14.83 -13.55 -13.27
CA ARG A 244 15.43 -12.45 -14.04
C ARG A 244 15.61 -11.21 -13.16
N GLN A 245 16.60 -10.40 -13.48
CA GLN A 245 16.90 -9.17 -12.75
C GLN A 245 15.66 -8.28 -12.64
N ALA A 246 15.27 -7.97 -11.40
CA ALA A 246 14.21 -7.03 -11.10
C ALA A 246 14.65 -5.59 -11.40
N VAL A 247 13.79 -4.86 -12.10
CA VAL A 247 13.94 -3.41 -12.33
C VAL A 247 12.96 -2.62 -11.47
N PHE A 248 11.80 -3.19 -11.16
CA PHE A 248 10.81 -2.59 -10.28
C PHE A 248 11.06 -3.02 -8.83
N ILE A 249 11.50 -2.04 -8.04
CA ILE A 249 11.89 -2.21 -6.65
C ILE A 249 10.98 -1.32 -5.80
N SER A 250 10.36 -1.92 -4.78
CA SER A 250 9.54 -1.19 -3.82
C SER A 250 10.38 -0.16 -3.07
N SER A 251 9.92 1.09 -3.06
CA SER A 251 10.55 2.19 -2.32
C SER A 251 10.53 1.95 -0.80
N ALA A 252 9.47 1.33 -0.28
CA ALA A 252 9.27 1.08 1.14
C ALA A 252 10.17 -0.04 1.68
N TYR A 253 10.43 -1.09 0.89
CA TYR A 253 11.16 -2.28 1.35
C TYR A 253 12.53 -2.46 0.70
N GLY A 254 12.86 -1.73 -0.36
CA GLY A 254 14.13 -1.84 -1.08
C GLY A 254 14.35 -3.19 -1.77
N VAL A 255 13.27 -3.91 -2.06
CA VAL A 255 13.29 -5.26 -2.69
C VAL A 255 12.23 -5.35 -3.80
N PRO A 256 12.29 -6.35 -4.69
CA PRO A 256 11.29 -6.56 -5.73
C PRO A 256 9.88 -6.73 -5.15
N TYR A 257 8.88 -6.31 -5.92
CA TYR A 257 7.49 -6.24 -5.44
C TYR A 257 6.90 -7.54 -4.89
N PRO A 258 7.14 -8.74 -5.47
CA PRO A 258 6.65 -9.98 -4.88
C PRO A 258 7.16 -10.18 -3.44
N LEU A 259 8.44 -9.93 -3.19
CA LEU A 259 9.02 -10.03 -1.84
C LEU A 259 8.54 -8.91 -0.93
N ALA A 260 8.39 -7.69 -1.46
CA ALA A 260 7.85 -6.55 -0.71
C ALA A 260 6.42 -6.84 -0.23
N ALA A 261 5.57 -7.39 -1.10
CA ALA A 261 4.18 -7.73 -0.77
C ALA A 261 4.09 -8.87 0.26
N VAL A 262 4.99 -9.86 0.23
CA VAL A 262 5.08 -10.87 1.31
C VAL A 262 5.42 -10.21 2.64
N ARG A 263 6.37 -9.27 2.67
CA ARG A 263 6.75 -8.56 3.90
C ARG A 263 5.62 -7.66 4.42
N GLU A 264 4.88 -7.03 3.52
CA GLU A 264 3.69 -6.25 3.86
C GLU A 264 2.60 -7.16 4.45
N TYR A 265 2.33 -8.31 3.83
CA TYR A 265 1.41 -9.32 4.37
C TYR A 265 1.79 -9.75 5.79
N VAL A 266 3.07 -10.08 6.02
CA VAL A 266 3.58 -10.48 7.35
C VAL A 266 3.36 -9.37 8.37
N SER A 267 3.61 -8.12 8.00
CA SER A 267 3.39 -6.96 8.88
C SER A 267 1.91 -6.79 9.24
N ILE A 268 1.02 -6.88 8.24
CA ILE A 268 -0.44 -6.78 8.44
C ILE A 268 -0.94 -7.90 9.34
N MET A 269 -0.53 -9.13 9.07
CA MET A 269 -0.95 -10.30 9.83
C MET A 269 -0.42 -10.29 11.26
N GLY A 270 0.84 -9.90 11.47
CA GLY A 270 1.39 -9.72 12.81
C GLY A 270 0.57 -8.76 13.65
N ARG A 271 0.20 -7.60 13.08
CA ARG A 271 -0.68 -6.62 13.76
C ARG A 271 -2.09 -7.16 14.01
N ALA A 272 -2.65 -7.89 13.04
CA ALA A 272 -3.97 -8.51 13.19
C ALA A 272 -3.99 -9.54 14.33
N CYS A 273 -2.94 -10.36 14.42
CA CYS A 273 -2.76 -11.36 15.45
C CYS A 273 -2.52 -10.75 16.83
N GLU A 274 -1.70 -9.71 16.93
CA GLU A 274 -1.50 -8.98 18.19
C GLU A 274 -2.82 -8.36 18.70
N ASN A 275 -3.63 -7.83 17.79
CA ASN A 275 -4.95 -7.28 18.13
C ASN A 275 -5.95 -8.36 18.57
N ASP A 276 -6.01 -9.51 17.89
CA ASP A 276 -6.86 -10.62 18.30
C ASP A 276 -6.38 -11.22 19.64
N LYS A 277 -5.06 -11.29 19.91
CA LYS A 277 -4.49 -11.69 21.21
C LYS A 277 -4.92 -10.75 22.34
N LYS A 278 -4.84 -9.43 22.13
CA LYS A 278 -5.33 -8.42 23.09
C LYS A 278 -6.83 -8.60 23.34
N ARG A 279 -7.62 -8.83 22.29
CA ARG A 279 -9.07 -9.07 22.40
C ARG A 279 -9.39 -10.34 23.18
N LEU A 280 -8.63 -11.42 22.99
CA LEU A 280 -8.77 -12.65 23.78
C LEU A 280 -8.49 -12.39 25.27
N ALA A 281 -7.46 -11.61 25.60
CA ALA A 281 -7.17 -11.24 26.98
C ALA A 281 -8.29 -10.41 27.64
N TYR A 282 -8.93 -9.50 26.89
CA TYR A 282 -10.11 -8.79 27.38
C TYR A 282 -11.33 -9.71 27.55
N ALA A 283 -11.54 -10.63 26.61
CA ALA A 283 -12.64 -11.57 26.68
C ALA A 283 -12.47 -12.52 27.87
N SER A 284 -11.26 -13.03 28.13
CA SER A 284 -11.00 -13.90 29.29
C SER A 284 -11.25 -13.17 30.61
N ALA A 285 -10.80 -11.92 30.75
CA ALA A 285 -11.08 -11.11 31.94
C ALA A 285 -12.57 -10.81 32.15
N ALA A 286 -13.39 -10.86 31.09
CA ALA A 286 -14.84 -10.66 31.16
C ALA A 286 -15.62 -11.95 31.50
N ILE A 287 -15.01 -13.14 31.35
CA ILE A 287 -15.61 -14.43 31.72
C ILE A 287 -15.93 -14.46 33.22
N ASP A 288 -15.05 -13.92 34.06
CA ASP A 288 -15.25 -13.85 35.52
C ASP A 288 -16.40 -12.94 35.96
N ARG A 289 -16.95 -12.11 35.07
CA ARG A 289 -17.94 -11.06 35.40
C ARG A 289 -19.29 -11.24 34.71
N SER A 290 -19.50 -12.33 33.99
CA SER A 290 -20.72 -12.60 33.20
C SER A 290 -21.19 -14.05 33.37
N PRO A 291 -22.47 -14.38 33.10
CA PRO A 291 -22.95 -15.76 33.15
C PRO A 291 -22.14 -16.67 32.21
N ALA A 292 -21.67 -17.81 32.71
CA ALA A 292 -20.75 -18.72 32.00
C ALA A 292 -21.25 -19.14 30.60
N SER A 293 -22.56 -19.37 30.44
CA SER A 293 -23.17 -19.79 29.17
C SER A 293 -23.05 -18.75 28.04
N THR A 294 -22.91 -17.46 28.37
CA THR A 294 -22.76 -16.38 27.39
C THR A 294 -21.29 -16.04 27.14
N SER A 295 -20.46 -16.13 28.17
CA SER A 295 -19.04 -15.78 28.11
C SER A 295 -18.16 -16.89 27.52
N GLU A 296 -18.44 -18.17 27.79
CA GLU A 296 -17.70 -19.31 27.20
C GLU A 296 -17.90 -19.41 25.68
N ASN A 297 -19.13 -19.17 25.20
CA ASN A 297 -19.44 -19.24 23.77
C ASN A 297 -18.72 -18.14 22.96
N ILE A 298 -18.63 -16.92 23.50
CA ILE A 298 -17.92 -15.81 22.87
C ILE A 298 -16.40 -16.10 22.86
N TYR A 299 -15.83 -16.49 24.00
CA TYR A 299 -14.40 -16.77 24.08
C TYR A 299 -13.97 -17.91 23.15
N SER A 300 -14.73 -19.01 23.12
CA SER A 300 -14.45 -20.15 22.23
C SER A 300 -14.46 -19.74 20.76
N ALA A 301 -15.44 -18.94 20.33
CA ALA A 301 -15.51 -18.43 18.96
C ALA A 301 -14.32 -17.53 18.61
N LEU A 302 -13.93 -16.63 19.53
CA LEU A 302 -12.76 -15.77 19.35
C LEU A 302 -11.46 -16.57 19.27
N SER A 303 -11.30 -17.56 20.14
CA SER A 303 -10.10 -18.40 20.19
C SER A 303 -9.93 -19.22 18.92
N LYS A 304 -11.02 -19.80 18.41
CA LYS A 304 -11.02 -20.51 17.11
C LYS A 304 -10.66 -19.59 15.96
N GLY A 305 -11.20 -18.37 15.94
CA GLY A 305 -10.87 -17.36 14.92
C GLY A 305 -9.39 -16.96 14.94
N TYR A 306 -8.83 -16.73 16.12
CA TYR A 306 -7.42 -16.45 16.31
C TYR A 306 -6.53 -17.62 15.87
N GLN A 307 -6.81 -18.84 16.31
CA GLN A 307 -6.03 -20.03 15.92
C GLN A 307 -6.04 -20.26 14.41
N LYS A 308 -7.20 -20.11 13.75
CA LYS A 308 -7.30 -20.24 12.29
C LYS A 308 -6.42 -19.21 11.56
N ARG A 309 -6.33 -17.98 12.07
CA ARG A 309 -5.66 -16.85 11.42
C ARG A 309 -4.16 -16.77 11.73
N CYS A 310 -3.79 -17.07 12.98
CA CYS A 310 -2.49 -16.73 13.54
C CYS A 310 -1.57 -17.92 13.76
N SER A 311 -2.07 -19.15 13.60
CA SER A 311 -1.27 -20.37 13.77
C SER A 311 -0.01 -20.40 12.89
N GLN A 312 -0.03 -19.78 11.71
CA GLN A 312 1.14 -19.73 10.83
C GLN A 312 2.06 -18.52 11.08
N VAL A 313 1.61 -17.54 11.86
CA VAL A 313 2.30 -16.25 12.06
C VAL A 313 3.01 -16.21 13.41
N ASP A 314 2.43 -16.83 14.45
CA ASP A 314 2.92 -16.79 15.83
C ASP A 314 4.03 -17.84 16.15
N HIS A 315 4.50 -18.61 15.17
CA HIS A 315 5.63 -19.55 15.35
C HIS A 315 7.03 -18.89 15.27
N LYS A 316 7.13 -17.58 15.53
CA LYS A 316 8.39 -16.83 15.57
C LYS A 316 8.57 -16.09 16.89
#